data_AF-A0A938LPV6-F1
#
_entry.id   AF-A0A938LPV6-F1
#
_cell.length_a   1.000
_cell.length_b   1.000
_cell.length_c   1.000
_cell.angle_alpha   90.00
_cell.angle_beta   90.00
_cell.angle_gamma   90.00
#
_symmetry.space_group_name_H-M   'P 1'
#
loop_
_entity.id
_entity.type
_entity.pdbx_description
1 polymer ?
#
loop_
_entity_poly.entity_id
_entity_poly.type
_entity_poly.pdbx_seq_one_letter_code
_entity_poly.pdbx_strand_id
1 'polypeptide(L)'
;MKLSQIRSLDDIRTRLRENWAGYVPQYRVFLVLVVLASVADMVSTIHFMLYAGPQAELHPTIRFLSQLFGPVLGPMLGKSIQVIVIITLTVFLRRWATFIFVPVIILYAWAAWYNVWGYHLYYPRLLHILEYLAI
;
A
#
# COMPACT_ATOMS: atom_id res chain seq x y z
N MET A 1 -10.92 -28.29 -7.88
CA MET A 1 -10.78 -27.10 -7.01
C MET A 1 -12.19 -26.58 -6.72
N LYS A 2 -12.79 -26.94 -5.57
CA LYS A 2 -14.15 -26.48 -5.24
C LYS A 2 -14.07 -24.99 -4.88
N LEU A 3 -14.57 -24.13 -5.74
CA LEU A 3 -14.97 -22.76 -5.41
C LEU A 3 -16.07 -22.85 -4.34
N SER A 4 -15.68 -22.97 -3.08
CA SER A 4 -16.62 -22.90 -1.97
C SER A 4 -17.22 -21.49 -2.00
N GLN A 5 -18.51 -21.41 -2.27
CA GLN A 5 -19.29 -20.20 -2.07
C GLN A 5 -18.97 -19.66 -0.67
N ILE A 6 -18.45 -18.44 -0.59
CA ILE A 6 -18.34 -17.70 0.67
C ILE A 6 -19.78 -17.48 1.13
N ARG A 7 -20.25 -18.26 2.10
CA ARG A 7 -21.67 -18.25 2.52
C ARG A 7 -21.92 -17.39 3.76
N SER A 8 -20.89 -17.12 4.57
CA SER A 8 -20.99 -16.30 5.79
C SER A 8 -19.69 -15.55 6.12
N LEU A 9 -19.79 -14.45 6.90
CA LEU A 9 -18.66 -13.77 7.53
C LEU A 9 -17.85 -14.70 8.44
N ASP A 10 -18.50 -15.71 9.03
CA ASP A 10 -17.86 -16.70 9.88
C ASP A 10 -16.87 -17.58 9.09
N ASP A 11 -17.17 -17.88 7.82
CA ASP A 11 -16.25 -18.62 6.95
C ASP A 11 -14.98 -17.81 6.66
N ILE A 12 -15.12 -16.49 6.46
CA ILE A 12 -13.99 -15.58 6.25
C ILE A 12 -13.11 -15.54 7.49
N ARG A 13 -13.73 -15.38 8.67
CA ARG A 13 -13.00 -15.33 9.95
C ARG A 13 -12.28 -16.64 10.23
N THR A 14 -12.92 -17.77 9.94
CA THR A 14 -12.35 -19.11 10.13
C THR A 14 -11.14 -19.30 9.23
N ARG A 15 -11.24 -18.94 7.93
CA ARG A 15 -10.11 -18.97 7.00
C ARG A 15 -8.95 -18.08 7.40
N LEU A 16 -9.23 -16.85 7.84
CA LEU A 16 -8.21 -15.95 8.34
C LEU A 16 -7.48 -16.57 9.53
N ARG A 17 -8.22 -17.16 10.47
CA ARG A 17 -7.65 -17.80 11.67
C ARG A 17 -6.79 -19.01 11.33
N GLU A 18 -7.26 -19.88 10.46
CA GLU A 18 -6.53 -21.06 9.99
C GLU A 18 -5.26 -20.66 9.23
N ASN A 19 -5.38 -19.69 8.30
CA ASN A 19 -4.24 -19.24 7.52
C ASN A 19 -3.22 -18.46 8.34
N TRP A 20 -3.63 -17.81 9.44
CA TRP A 20 -2.74 -17.08 10.34
C TRP A 20 -1.71 -18.00 11.00
N ALA A 21 -2.07 -19.26 11.28
CA ALA A 21 -1.17 -20.22 11.90
C ALA A 21 0.05 -20.50 11.00
N GLY A 22 1.24 -20.11 11.46
CA GLY A 22 2.49 -20.25 10.69
C GLY A 22 2.67 -19.22 9.57
N TYR A 23 1.78 -18.24 9.43
CA TYR A 23 1.91 -17.16 8.44
C TYR A 23 3.14 -16.29 8.70
N VAL A 24 3.29 -15.81 9.94
CA VAL A 24 4.37 -14.89 10.32
C VAL A 24 5.75 -15.53 10.13
N PRO A 25 6.04 -16.75 10.62
CA PRO A 25 7.34 -17.38 10.37
C PRO A 25 7.64 -17.61 8.88
N GLN A 26 6.63 -17.99 8.09
CA GLN A 26 6.78 -18.26 6.66
C GLN A 26 7.12 -16.99 5.86
N TYR A 27 6.45 -15.88 6.17
CA TYR A 27 6.57 -14.63 5.39
C TYR A 27 7.33 -13.51 6.13
N ARG A 28 8.05 -13.82 7.21
CA ARG A 28 8.74 -12.83 8.07
C ARG A 28 9.58 -11.82 7.28
N VAL A 29 10.32 -12.29 6.27
CA VAL A 29 11.19 -11.44 5.46
C VAL A 29 10.35 -10.46 4.64
N PHE A 30 9.29 -10.94 3.97
CA PHE A 30 8.39 -10.09 3.22
C PHE A 30 7.63 -9.10 4.11
N LEU A 31 7.22 -9.52 5.31
CA LEU A 31 6.58 -8.63 6.28
C LEU A 31 7.52 -7.51 6.73
N VAL A 32 8.77 -7.83 7.06
CA VAL A 32 9.77 -6.81 7.42
C VAL A 32 10.03 -5.88 6.24
N LEU A 33 10.23 -6.41 5.04
CA LEU A 33 10.46 -5.60 3.84
C LEU A 33 9.27 -4.71 3.50
N VAL A 34 8.04 -5.19 3.60
CA VAL A 34 6.85 -4.37 3.33
C VAL A 34 6.70 -3.25 4.35
N VAL A 35 7.01 -3.51 5.62
CA VAL A 35 6.98 -2.48 6.67
C VAL A 35 8.05 -1.43 6.41
N LEU A 36 9.29 -1.84 6.13
CA LEU A 36 10.39 -0.91 5.84
C LEU A 36 10.10 -0.07 4.59
N ALA A 37 9.67 -0.71 3.50
CA ALA A 37 9.31 -0.01 2.27
C ALA A 37 8.11 0.94 2.48
N SER A 38 7.10 0.51 3.24
CA SER A 38 5.95 1.35 3.57
C SER A 38 6.33 2.56 4.41
N VAL A 39 7.25 2.40 5.37
CA VAL A 39 7.72 3.51 6.21
C VAL A 39 8.55 4.47 5.37
N ALA A 40 9.45 3.97 4.51
CA ALA A 40 10.22 4.80 3.60
C ALA A 40 9.32 5.61 2.67
N ASP A 41 8.30 4.96 2.08
CA ASP A 41 7.31 5.61 1.23
C ASP A 41 6.54 6.69 2.01
N MET A 42 6.01 6.35 3.19
CA MET A 42 5.31 7.31 4.06
C MET A 42 6.17 8.54 4.41
N VAL A 43 7.42 8.32 4.85
CA VAL A 43 8.33 9.42 5.23
C VAL A 43 8.66 10.28 4.02
N SER A 44 8.89 9.66 2.86
CA SER A 44 9.15 10.38 1.62
C SER A 44 7.95 11.22 1.17
N THR A 45 6.72 10.70 1.30
CA THR A 45 5.48 11.42 1.00
C THR A 45 5.31 12.61 1.93
N ILE A 46 5.53 12.42 3.23
CA ILE A 46 5.45 13.52 4.21
C ILE A 46 6.48 14.59 3.85
N HIS A 47 7.74 14.21 3.60
CA HIS A 47 8.79 15.15 3.21
C HIS A 47 8.42 15.91 1.93
N PHE A 48 7.96 15.20 0.90
CA PHE A 48 7.51 15.78 -0.36
C PHE A 48 6.34 16.75 -0.16
N MET A 49 5.32 16.37 0.60
CA MET A 49 4.15 17.21 0.88
C MET A 49 4.47 18.44 1.73
N LEU A 50 5.47 18.36 2.63
CA LEU A 50 5.93 19.52 3.39
C LEU A 50 6.62 20.54 2.49
N TYR A 51 7.22 20.11 1.37
CA TYR A 51 7.91 20.99 0.43
C TYR A 51 7.01 21.49 -0.72
N ALA A 52 6.30 20.57 -1.39
CA ALA A 52 5.49 20.86 -2.58
C ALA A 52 3.98 21.06 -2.28
N GLY A 53 3.56 20.80 -1.04
CA GLY A 53 2.17 20.87 -0.61
C GLY A 53 1.36 19.59 -0.93
N PRO A 54 0.22 19.35 -0.25
CA PRO A 54 -0.62 18.17 -0.45
C PRO A 54 -1.19 18.02 -1.86
N GLN A 55 -1.31 19.12 -2.62
CA GLN A 55 -1.90 19.11 -3.97
C GLN A 55 -0.97 18.48 -5.01
N ALA A 56 0.34 18.51 -4.76
CA ALA A 56 1.34 17.91 -5.63
C ALA A 56 1.38 16.38 -5.52
N GLU A 57 0.69 15.81 -4.52
CA GLU A 57 0.63 14.37 -4.33
C GLU A 57 -0.15 13.68 -5.44
N LEU A 58 0.48 12.66 -6.02
CA LEU A 58 -0.05 11.91 -7.15
C LEU A 58 -1.11 10.90 -6.74
N HIS A 59 -1.03 10.35 -5.53
CA HIS A 59 -1.96 9.32 -5.09
C HIS A 59 -3.28 9.97 -4.63
N PRO A 60 -4.41 9.78 -5.35
CA PRO A 60 -5.64 10.56 -5.11
C PRO A 60 -6.20 10.37 -3.70
N THR A 61 -6.16 9.15 -3.17
CA THR A 61 -6.59 8.87 -1.80
C THR A 61 -5.71 9.57 -0.75
N ILE A 62 -4.39 9.55 -0.92
CA ILE A 62 -3.46 10.17 0.02
C ILE A 62 -3.61 11.70 -0.09
N ARG A 63 -3.75 12.25 -1.29
CA ARG A 63 -4.07 13.66 -1.52
C ARG A 63 -5.34 14.08 -0.79
N PHE A 64 -6.44 13.35 -0.96
CA PHE A 64 -7.71 13.63 -0.28
C PHE A 64 -7.57 13.57 1.25
N LEU A 65 -6.94 12.53 1.79
CA LEU A 65 -6.70 12.43 3.23
C LEU A 65 -5.79 13.55 3.75
N SER A 66 -4.82 13.98 2.95
CA SER A 66 -3.87 15.04 3.35
C SER A 66 -4.48 16.44 3.24
N GLN A 67 -5.48 16.63 2.38
CA GLN A 67 -6.29 17.85 2.37
C GLN A 67 -7.18 17.94 3.62
N LEU A 68 -7.67 16.80 4.13
CA LEU A 68 -8.53 16.75 5.33
C LEU A 68 -7.74 16.81 6.65
N PHE A 69 -6.67 16.02 6.76
CA PHE A 69 -5.93 15.81 8.01
C PHE A 69 -4.54 16.47 8.02
N GLY A 70 -4.12 17.07 6.90
CA GLY A 70 -2.81 17.69 6.74
C GLY A 70 -1.74 16.76 6.17
N PRO A 71 -0.57 17.31 5.80
CA PRO A 71 0.50 16.62 5.07
C PRO A 71 1.23 15.54 5.87
N VAL A 72 1.00 15.45 7.19
CA VAL A 72 1.61 14.45 8.07
C VAL A 72 0.62 13.34 8.41
N LEU A 73 -0.56 13.70 8.94
CA LEU A 73 -1.56 12.72 9.36
C LEU A 73 -2.24 12.02 8.17
N GLY A 74 -2.39 12.70 7.04
CA GLY A 74 -2.96 12.11 5.82
C GLY A 74 -2.18 10.88 5.34
N PRO A 75 -0.86 11.00 5.09
CA PRO A 75 -0.03 9.86 4.70
C PRO A 75 0.05 8.77 5.78
N MET A 76 0.12 9.14 7.07
CA MET A 76 0.15 8.16 8.17
C MET A 76 -1.11 7.28 8.20
N LEU A 77 -2.30 7.88 8.09
CA LEU A 77 -3.56 7.14 8.09
C LEU A 77 -3.71 6.31 6.82
N GLY A 78 -3.43 6.90 5.66
CA GLY A 78 -3.50 6.22 4.37
C GLY A 78 -2.62 4.97 4.33
N LYS A 79 -1.35 5.09 4.78
CA LYS A 79 -0.41 3.97 4.81
C LYS A 79 -0.76 2.92 5.85
N SER A 80 -1.23 3.31 7.02
CA SER A 80 -1.68 2.36 8.05
C SER A 80 -2.81 1.47 7.51
N ILE A 81 -3.80 2.06 6.84
CA ILE A 81 -4.91 1.31 6.22
C ILE A 81 -4.38 0.39 5.12
N GLN A 82 -3.50 0.88 4.24
CA GLN A 82 -2.94 0.06 3.16
C GLN A 82 -2.17 -1.15 3.70
N VAL A 83 -1.34 -0.98 4.73
CA VAL A 83 -0.58 -2.08 5.36
C VAL A 83 -1.53 -3.12 5.97
N ILE A 84 -2.58 -2.68 6.68
CA ILE A 84 -3.58 -3.59 7.26
C ILE A 84 -4.30 -4.38 6.14
N VAL A 85 -4.67 -3.72 5.05
CA VAL A 85 -5.31 -4.37 3.90
C VAL A 85 -4.35 -5.39 3.26
N ILE A 86 -3.09 -5.04 3.05
CA ILE A 86 -2.08 -5.95 2.49
C ILE A 86 -1.92 -7.18 3.39
N ILE A 87 -1.76 -7.00 4.70
CA ILE A 87 -1.61 -8.11 5.65
C ILE A 87 -2.86 -9.00 5.63
N THR A 88 -4.05 -8.41 5.71
CA THR A 88 -5.32 -9.16 5.71
C THR A 88 -5.48 -9.96 4.41
N LEU A 89 -5.18 -9.34 3.27
CA LEU A 89 -5.29 -9.96 1.95
C LEU A 89 -4.28 -11.09 1.79
N THR A 90 -3.03 -10.90 2.23
CA THR A 90 -1.96 -11.90 2.12
C THR A 90 -2.16 -13.07 3.08
N VAL A 91 -2.77 -12.86 4.25
CA VAL A 91 -3.24 -13.94 5.12
C VAL A 91 -4.37 -14.71 4.44
N PHE A 92 -5.39 -14.01 3.91
CA PHE A 92 -6.52 -14.65 3.27
C PHE A 92 -6.11 -15.45 2.02
N LEU A 93 -5.26 -14.86 1.18
CA LEU A 93 -4.72 -15.44 -0.05
C LEU A 93 -3.32 -16.02 0.17
N ARG A 94 -3.12 -16.78 1.24
CA ARG A 94 -1.80 -17.29 1.66
C ARG A 94 -0.97 -17.91 0.55
N ARG A 95 -1.59 -18.65 -0.37
CA ARG A 95 -0.91 -19.28 -1.52
C ARG A 95 -0.35 -18.27 -2.54
N TRP A 96 -0.95 -17.10 -2.63
CA TRP A 96 -0.59 -16.03 -3.56
C TRP A 96 0.14 -14.87 -2.86
N ALA A 97 0.40 -14.99 -1.55
CA ALA A 97 0.97 -13.91 -0.75
C ALA A 97 2.27 -13.35 -1.34
N THR A 98 3.18 -14.20 -1.83
CA THR A 98 4.43 -13.77 -2.48
C THR A 98 4.18 -12.92 -3.73
N PHE A 99 3.18 -13.28 -4.55
CA PHE A 99 2.81 -12.52 -5.75
C PHE A 99 2.17 -11.17 -5.43
N ILE A 100 1.70 -10.98 -4.19
CA ILE A 100 1.19 -9.69 -3.71
C ILE A 100 2.32 -8.89 -3.07
N PHE A 101 3.13 -9.51 -2.21
CA PHE A 101 4.22 -8.85 -1.49
C PHE A 101 5.26 -8.26 -2.43
N VAL A 102 5.74 -9.03 -3.42
CA VAL A 102 6.84 -8.58 -4.28
C VAL A 102 6.49 -7.31 -5.05
N PRO A 103 5.36 -7.24 -5.80
CA PRO A 103 4.97 -6.02 -6.48
C PRO A 103 4.72 -4.85 -5.52
N VAL A 104 4.08 -5.10 -4.37
CA VAL A 104 3.81 -4.05 -3.37
C VAL A 104 5.11 -3.44 -2.82
N ILE A 105 6.08 -4.28 -2.47
CA ILE A 105 7.40 -3.81 -1.98
C ILE A 105 8.09 -2.98 -3.06
N ILE A 106 8.08 -3.44 -4.32
CA ILE A 106 8.68 -2.71 -5.45
C ILE A 106 7.98 -1.37 -5.64
N LEU A 107 6.65 -1.33 -5.60
CA LEU A 107 5.88 -0.10 -5.77
C LEU A 107 6.13 0.90 -4.64
N TYR A 108 6.19 0.44 -3.39
CA TYR A 108 6.51 1.31 -2.25
C TYR A 108 7.94 1.83 -2.31
N ALA A 109 8.91 0.99 -2.65
CA ALA A 109 10.29 1.43 -2.82
C ALA A 109 10.42 2.44 -3.98
N TRP A 110 9.71 2.21 -5.08
CA TRP A 110 9.69 3.14 -6.22
C TRP A 110 9.00 4.47 -5.89
N ALA A 111 7.88 4.44 -5.17
CA ALA A 111 7.21 5.65 -4.71
C ALA A 111 8.10 6.45 -3.74
N ALA A 112 8.79 5.76 -2.83
CA ALA A 112 9.78 6.37 -1.95
C ALA A 112 10.90 7.07 -2.74
N TRP A 113 11.46 6.37 -3.73
CA TRP A 113 12.46 6.93 -4.63
C TRP A 113 11.92 8.14 -5.41
N TYR A 114 10.70 8.05 -5.93
CA TYR A 114 10.07 9.11 -6.70
C TYR A 114 9.88 10.38 -5.88
N ASN A 115 9.35 10.27 -4.67
CA ASN A 115 9.07 11.40 -3.79
C ASN A 115 10.35 12.13 -3.33
N VAL A 116 11.48 11.42 -3.23
CA VAL A 116 12.78 12.03 -2.84
C VAL A 116 13.53 12.60 -4.04
N TRP A 117 13.62 11.86 -5.16
CA TRP A 117 14.46 12.25 -6.29
C TRP A 117 13.69 12.33 -7.61
N GLY A 118 12.79 11.38 -7.87
CA GLY A 118 12.15 11.20 -9.17
C GLY A 118 11.26 12.35 -9.61
N TYR A 119 10.65 13.07 -8.67
CA TYR A 119 9.71 14.16 -8.99
C TYR A 119 10.36 15.31 -9.79
N HIS A 120 11.68 15.48 -9.67
CA HIS A 120 12.44 16.45 -10.46
C HIS A 120 12.87 15.92 -11.83
N LEU A 121 12.91 14.60 -12.01
CA LEU A 121 13.55 13.94 -13.15
C LEU A 121 12.56 13.59 -14.25
N TYR A 122 11.35 13.16 -13.90
CA TYR A 122 10.34 12.78 -14.90
C TYR A 122 8.93 12.76 -14.31
N TYR A 123 7.93 12.96 -15.16
CA TYR A 123 6.53 12.70 -14.84
C TYR A 123 6.10 11.32 -15.37
N PRO A 124 5.59 10.39 -14.54
CA PRO A 124 5.21 9.05 -14.99
C PRO A 124 4.07 9.09 -16.02
N ARG A 125 4.30 8.58 -17.24
CA ARG A 125 3.29 8.58 -18.33
C ARG A 125 1.98 7.86 -17.99
N LEU A 126 2.03 6.87 -17.09
CA LEU A 126 0.86 6.12 -16.65
C LEU A 126 -0.14 7.03 -15.91
N LEU A 127 0.35 8.11 -15.29
CA LEU A 127 -0.48 9.10 -14.60
C LEU A 127 -1.18 10.04 -15.58
N HIS A 128 -0.54 10.39 -16.70
CA HIS A 128 -1.20 11.11 -17.78
C HIS A 128 -2.46 10.39 -18.26
N ILE A 129 -2.41 9.06 -18.32
CA ILE A 129 -3.55 8.22 -18.72
C ILE A 129 -4.61 8.18 -17.61
N LEU A 130 -4.22 8.06 -16.34
CA LEU A 130 -5.15 8.04 -15.22
C LEU A 130 -5.85 9.39 -15.01
N GLU A 131 -5.16 10.51 -15.18
CA GLU A 131 -5.75 11.85 -15.16
C GLU A 131 -6.73 12.05 -16.31
N TYR A 132 -6.41 11.55 -17.50
CA TYR A 132 -7.31 11.58 -18.65
C TYR A 132 -8.57 10.72 -18.45
N LEU A 133 -8.45 9.60 -17.74
CA LEU A 133 -9.56 8.69 -17.42
C LEU A 133 -10.35 9.07 -16.16
N ALA A 134 -9.82 9.96 -15.33
CA ALA A 134 -10.47 10.46 -14.12
C ALA A 134 -11.33 11.72 -14.37
N ILE A 135 -11.58 12.05 -15.64
CA ILE A 135 -12.55 13.05 -16.11
C ILE A 135 -13.93 12.38 -16.26
#